data_AF-M5W094-F1
#
_entry.id   AF-M5W094-F1
#
_cell.length_a   1.000
_cell.length_b   1.000
_cell.length_c   1.000
_cell.angle_alpha   90.00
_cell.angle_beta   90.00
_cell.angle_gamma   90.00
#
_symmetry.space_group_name_H-M   'P 1'
#
loop_
_entity.id
_entity.type
_entity.pdbx_description
1 polymer ?
#
loop_
_entity_poly.entity_id
_entity_poly.type
_entity_poly.pdbx_seq_one_letter_code
_entity_poly.pdbx_strand_id
1 'polypeptide(L)'
;MAIPFLTRGLQIASGRLIPFPARNNEKQQGQLIAWDVVNENLHFRFFEDNLGENACAAFYSTAQQLDPWHIYPNLAYMRSTLDMLGATGFPIWLTEVDVQKGPNQYLEEILREVFSHPAVEGIIMFVDKSFKNTPAGDVVDKLLDEWKFGTQETTTDDEGFTNISVFHGDYEITVQNHITNSSATLNLRVTQDEPQTIVQDICKIRIIL
;
A
#
# COMPACT_ATOMS: atom_id res chain seq x y z
N MET A 1 -4.91 19.94 20.52
CA MET A 1 -6.38 19.74 20.46
C MET A 1 -6.66 18.99 19.17
N ALA A 2 -6.83 17.67 19.24
CA ALA A 2 -6.98 16.81 18.07
C ALA A 2 -8.32 17.06 17.39
N ILE A 3 -8.27 17.43 16.12
CA ILE A 3 -9.42 17.76 15.30
C ILE A 3 -9.81 16.49 14.51
N PRO A 4 -11.00 15.90 14.73
CA PRO A 4 -11.42 14.72 13.98
C PRO A 4 -12.07 15.16 12.68
N PHE A 5 -11.40 15.13 11.52
CA PHE A 5 -12.07 15.27 10.23
C PHE A 5 -11.49 14.25 9.25
N LEU A 6 -12.29 13.28 8.78
CA LEU A 6 -13.24 13.44 7.65
C LEU A 6 -12.56 14.02 6.41
N THR A 7 -11.94 13.12 5.66
CA THR A 7 -12.19 12.96 4.22
C THR A 7 -11.94 11.49 3.93
N ARG A 8 -12.79 10.86 3.12
CA ARG A 8 -12.66 9.46 2.72
C ARG A 8 -11.32 9.28 2.00
N GLY A 9 -10.31 8.80 2.74
CA GLY A 9 -9.04 8.39 2.18
C GLY A 9 -9.25 7.11 1.36
N LEU A 10 -8.67 7.07 0.18
CA LEU A 10 -8.40 5.82 -0.49
C LEU A 10 -7.20 5.20 0.24
N GLN A 11 -7.46 4.11 0.95
CA GLN A 11 -6.42 3.33 1.61
C GLN A 11 -5.98 2.26 0.61
N ILE A 12 -4.75 2.36 0.12
CA ILE A 12 -4.13 1.29 -0.68
C ILE A 12 -3.46 0.37 0.34
N ALA A 13 -4.26 -0.47 0.98
CA ALA A 13 -3.75 -1.67 1.65
C ALA A 13 -3.68 -2.76 0.56
N SER A 14 -2.60 -3.54 0.53
CA SER A 14 -2.40 -4.70 -0.35
C SER A 14 -3.71 -5.42 -0.75
N GLY A 15 -4.32 -5.02 -1.88
CA GLY A 15 -5.56 -5.61 -2.40
C GLY A 15 -6.89 -5.22 -1.73
N ARG A 16 -6.96 -4.30 -0.77
CA ARG A 16 -8.22 -3.94 -0.08
C ARG A 16 -8.49 -2.44 -0.09
N LEU A 17 -9.37 -2.00 -0.99
CA LEU A 17 -10.01 -0.69 -0.92
C LEU A 17 -10.95 -0.66 0.31
N ILE A 18 -10.61 0.12 1.33
CA ILE A 18 -11.43 0.26 2.54
C ILE A 18 -12.26 1.55 2.46
N PRO A 19 -13.59 1.48 2.25
CA PRO A 19 -14.44 2.67 2.27
C PRO A 19 -14.65 3.16 3.70
N PHE A 20 -14.19 4.37 4.02
CA PHE A 20 -14.43 4.98 5.33
C PHE A 20 -15.89 5.52 5.44
N PRO A 21 -16.71 5.05 6.41
CA PRO A 21 -18.06 5.55 6.58
C PRO A 21 -18.08 6.95 7.21
N ALA A 22 -18.97 7.80 6.74
CA ALA A 22 -19.17 9.15 7.25
C ALA A 22 -19.73 9.12 8.68
N ARG A 23 -19.33 10.12 9.49
CA ARG A 23 -19.71 10.37 10.90
C ARG A 23 -21.15 9.96 11.20
N ASN A 24 -21.33 8.86 11.92
CA ASN A 24 -22.45 8.62 12.82
C ASN A 24 -21.94 7.68 13.92
N ASN A 25 -21.90 8.21 15.15
CA ASN A 25 -21.06 7.76 16.27
C ASN A 25 -21.45 6.42 16.93
N GLU A 26 -22.33 5.63 16.33
CA GLU A 26 -22.84 4.38 16.94
C GLU A 26 -22.55 3.12 16.11
N LYS A 27 -21.89 3.23 14.95
CA LYS A 27 -21.64 2.08 14.04
C LYS A 27 -20.17 1.73 13.78
N GLN A 28 -19.23 2.20 14.59
CA GLN A 28 -17.79 2.05 14.31
C GLN A 28 -17.08 1.00 15.17
N GLN A 29 -17.79 0.34 16.09
CA GLN A 29 -17.21 -0.71 16.92
C GLN A 29 -16.81 -1.91 16.03
N GLY A 30 -15.50 -2.17 15.94
CA GLY A 30 -14.93 -3.21 15.07
C GLY A 30 -14.54 -2.76 13.65
N GLN A 31 -14.63 -1.46 13.30
CA GLN A 31 -14.22 -0.94 11.98
C GLN A 31 -12.90 -0.14 12.00
N LEU A 32 -12.38 0.20 13.17
CA LEU A 32 -11.11 0.92 13.32
C LEU A 32 -9.94 -0.08 13.20
N ILE A 33 -9.08 0.11 12.20
CA ILE A 33 -7.93 -0.78 11.93
C ILE A 33 -6.58 -0.20 12.37
N ALA A 34 -6.49 1.12 12.55
CA ALA A 34 -5.29 1.81 13.03
C ALA A 34 -5.66 3.16 13.66
N TRP A 35 -4.84 3.64 14.59
CA TRP A 35 -5.00 4.95 15.23
C TRP A 35 -3.62 5.55 15.51
N ASP A 36 -3.39 6.79 15.10
CA ASP A 36 -2.18 7.51 15.53
C ASP A 36 -2.33 7.94 16.99
N VAL A 37 -1.66 7.20 17.88
CA VAL A 37 -1.70 7.43 19.32
C VAL A 37 -0.88 8.67 19.69
N VAL A 38 0.18 8.97 18.94
CA VAL A 38 1.09 10.09 19.21
C VAL A 38 1.47 10.76 17.89
N ASN A 39 0.68 11.76 17.50
CA ASN A 39 0.94 12.54 16.30
C ASN A 39 1.99 13.62 16.56
N GLU A 40 3.05 13.63 15.76
CA GLU A 40 4.09 14.68 15.74
C GLU A 40 4.59 15.08 17.14
N ASN A 41 5.13 14.14 17.93
CA ASN A 41 5.60 14.48 19.29
C ASN A 41 6.75 15.52 19.31
N LEU A 42 7.39 15.76 18.16
CA LEU A 42 8.41 16.77 17.92
C LEU A 42 7.83 17.89 17.05
N HIS A 43 6.99 18.73 17.63
CA HIS A 43 6.16 19.68 16.90
C HIS A 43 6.38 21.15 17.28
N PHE A 44 5.89 22.04 16.42
CA PHE A 44 5.94 23.50 16.50
C PHE A 44 7.34 24.08 16.66
N ARG A 45 7.74 24.31 17.92
CA ARG A 45 8.96 25.01 18.30
C ARG A 45 9.96 24.07 18.97
N PHE A 46 9.74 22.76 18.95
CA PHE A 46 10.65 21.83 19.61
C PHE A 46 12.12 22.08 19.21
N PHE A 47 12.39 22.25 17.92
CA PHE A 47 13.76 22.51 17.46
C PHE A 47 14.19 23.95 17.74
N GLU A 48 13.31 24.92 17.60
CA GLU A 48 13.58 26.34 17.89
C GLU A 48 13.91 26.57 19.37
N ASP A 49 13.19 25.90 20.26
CA ASP A 49 13.31 26.01 21.71
C ASP A 49 14.59 25.30 22.22
N ASN A 50 15.02 24.22 21.55
CA ASN A 50 16.20 23.45 21.95
C ASN A 50 17.50 23.84 21.22
N LEU A 51 17.41 24.31 19.97
CA LEU A 51 18.56 24.56 19.09
C LEU A 51 18.68 26.04 18.68
N GLY A 52 17.73 26.88 19.08
CA GLY A 52 17.74 28.33 18.85
C GLY A 52 16.78 28.78 17.75
N GLU A 53 16.49 30.09 17.73
CA GLU A 53 15.61 30.70 16.74
C GLU A 53 16.11 30.43 15.31
N ASN A 54 15.21 30.05 14.40
CA ASN A 54 15.49 29.66 13.01
C ASN A 54 16.26 28.34 12.80
N ALA A 55 16.35 27.46 13.79
CA ALA A 55 16.98 26.15 13.64
C ALA A 55 16.43 25.34 12.46
N CYS A 56 15.10 25.21 12.33
CA CYS A 56 14.50 24.50 11.20
C CYS A 56 14.85 25.16 9.85
N ALA A 57 14.80 26.50 9.77
CA ALA A 57 15.17 27.22 8.55
C ALA A 57 16.63 26.97 8.15
N ALA A 58 17.55 26.88 9.13
CA ALA A 58 18.94 26.52 8.89
C ALA A 58 19.08 25.07 8.39
N PHE A 59 18.30 24.11 8.92
CA PHE A 59 18.29 22.73 8.44
C PHE A 59 17.81 22.64 6.99
N TYR A 60 16.68 23.27 6.65
CA TYR A 60 16.17 23.28 5.28
C TYR A 60 17.15 23.97 4.32
N SER A 61 17.75 25.10 4.72
CA SER A 61 18.75 25.79 3.89
C SER A 61 20.01 24.94 3.68
N THR A 62 20.48 24.27 4.72
CA THR A 62 21.65 23.38 4.63
C THR A 62 21.36 22.17 3.76
N ALA A 63 20.20 21.54 3.94
CA ALA A 63 19.76 20.42 3.11
C ALA A 63 19.68 20.82 1.63
N GLN A 64 19.11 22.00 1.32
CA GLN A 64 19.02 22.50 -0.06
C GLN A 64 20.40 22.82 -0.67
N GLN A 65 21.38 23.25 0.14
CA GLN A 65 22.74 23.49 -0.33
C GLN A 65 23.51 22.18 -0.56
N LEU A 66 23.30 21.17 0.28
CA LEU A 66 23.95 19.87 0.18
C LEU A 66 23.35 19.00 -0.92
N ASP A 67 22.04 19.11 -1.15
CA ASP A 67 21.31 18.41 -2.21
C ASP A 67 20.52 19.39 -3.10
N PRO A 68 21.22 20.13 -3.99
CA PRO A 68 20.59 21.07 -4.91
C PRO A 68 19.76 20.38 -6.01
N TRP A 69 19.82 19.05 -6.12
CA TRP A 69 19.12 18.24 -7.13
C TRP A 69 17.86 17.54 -6.60
N HIS A 70 17.32 17.98 -5.45
CA HIS A 70 16.06 17.51 -4.83
C HIS A 70 14.80 17.59 -5.73
N ILE A 71 14.95 17.95 -6.99
CA ILE A 71 13.86 17.91 -7.99
C ILE A 71 13.41 16.45 -8.22
N TYR A 72 14.25 15.45 -7.93
CA TYR A 72 13.93 14.03 -8.08
C TYR A 72 13.75 13.31 -6.73
N PRO A 73 12.79 12.37 -6.61
CA PRO A 73 12.64 11.57 -5.41
C PRO A 73 13.87 10.67 -5.20
N ASN A 74 14.45 10.70 -4.00
CA ASN A 74 15.58 9.85 -3.65
C ASN A 74 15.07 8.46 -3.22
N LEU A 75 14.76 7.61 -4.21
CA LEU A 75 14.23 6.26 -3.98
C LEU A 75 15.17 5.40 -3.12
N ALA A 76 16.49 5.54 -3.28
CA ALA A 76 17.47 4.79 -2.50
C ALA A 76 17.43 5.17 -1.00
N TYR A 77 17.30 6.46 -0.70
CA TYR A 77 17.15 6.93 0.68
C TYR A 77 15.83 6.44 1.29
N MET A 78 14.72 6.52 0.53
CA MET A 78 13.44 5.97 0.97
C MET A 78 13.53 4.47 1.26
N ARG A 79 14.10 3.68 0.34
CA ARG A 79 14.34 2.24 0.54
C ARG A 79 15.11 1.99 1.82
N SER A 80 16.24 2.67 2.02
CA SER A 80 17.07 2.47 3.21
C SER A 80 16.34 2.82 4.51
N THR A 81 15.44 3.81 4.48
CA THR A 81 14.61 4.19 5.63
C THR A 81 13.55 3.12 5.90
N LEU A 82 12.90 2.61 4.86
CA LEU A 82 11.94 1.52 4.96
C LEU A 82 12.61 0.23 5.46
N ASP A 83 13.82 -0.08 4.99
CA ASP A 83 14.60 -1.24 5.46
C ASP A 83 14.90 -1.11 6.96
N MET A 84 15.35 0.07 7.40
CA MET A 84 15.64 0.34 8.81
C MET A 84 14.39 0.22 9.69
N LEU A 85 13.26 0.77 9.25
CA LEU A 85 11.99 0.67 9.97
C LEU A 85 11.44 -0.76 9.93
N GLY A 86 11.55 -1.44 8.80
CA GLY A 86 11.09 -2.81 8.60
C GLY A 86 11.88 -3.82 9.42
N ALA A 87 13.17 -3.56 9.67
CA ALA A 87 14.00 -4.36 10.56
C ALA A 87 13.50 -4.39 12.01
N THR A 88 12.61 -3.48 12.41
CA THR A 88 11.94 -3.53 13.73
C THR A 88 10.90 -4.65 13.83
N GLY A 89 10.46 -5.21 12.69
CA GLY A 89 9.41 -6.21 12.62
C GLY A 89 7.99 -5.66 12.77
N PHE A 90 7.82 -4.34 12.89
CA PHE A 90 6.51 -3.70 12.93
C PHE A 90 6.03 -3.29 11.53
N PRO A 91 4.72 -3.35 11.28
CA PRO A 91 4.16 -2.95 9.99
C PRO A 91 4.28 -1.43 9.80
N ILE A 92 4.62 -1.03 8.58
CA ILE A 92 4.78 0.35 8.18
C ILE A 92 3.53 0.79 7.42
N TRP A 93 2.98 1.92 7.85
CA TRP A 93 1.89 2.62 7.15
C TRP A 93 2.38 4.00 6.76
N LEU A 94 2.34 4.32 5.47
CA LEU A 94 2.58 5.68 5.01
C LEU A 94 1.25 6.43 5.09
N THR A 95 1.12 7.34 6.05
CA THR A 95 -0.18 7.91 6.42
C THR A 95 -0.57 9.15 5.64
N GLU A 96 0.41 9.86 5.06
CA GLU A 96 0.20 11.18 4.44
C GLU A 96 1.04 11.35 3.16
N VAL A 97 0.98 10.39 2.24
CA VAL A 97 1.76 10.51 0.99
C VAL A 97 1.20 11.63 0.12
N ASP A 98 2.01 12.66 -0.07
CA ASP A 98 1.76 13.76 -0.99
C ASP A 98 3.05 14.13 -1.73
N VAL A 99 2.91 14.58 -2.97
CA VAL A 99 4.03 15.03 -3.81
C VAL A 99 3.72 16.46 -4.23
N GLN A 100 4.57 17.40 -3.79
CA GLN A 100 4.46 18.79 -4.24
C GLN A 100 4.59 18.90 -5.76
N LYS A 101 4.22 20.06 -6.31
CA LYS A 101 4.19 20.30 -7.76
C LYS A 101 5.44 19.78 -8.48
N GLY A 102 5.24 18.80 -9.34
CA GLY A 102 6.29 18.18 -10.15
C GLY A 102 5.68 17.23 -11.19
N PRO A 103 6.53 16.58 -12.02
CA PRO A 103 6.12 15.49 -12.89
C PRO A 103 5.35 14.40 -12.13
N ASN A 104 4.20 14.00 -12.68
CA ASN A 104 3.41 12.87 -12.18
C ASN A 104 4.21 11.56 -12.08
N GLN A 105 5.29 11.44 -12.86
CA GLN A 105 6.22 10.32 -12.81
C GLN A 105 6.80 10.10 -11.41
N TYR A 106 7.05 11.16 -10.63
CA TYR A 106 7.64 11.00 -9.29
C TYR A 106 6.68 10.35 -8.32
N LEU A 107 5.38 10.69 -8.40
CA LEU A 107 4.37 10.01 -7.61
C LEU A 107 4.30 8.53 -7.97
N GLU A 108 4.36 8.19 -9.26
CA GLU A 108 4.38 6.79 -9.69
C GLU A 108 5.59 6.03 -9.14
N GLU A 109 6.79 6.61 -9.24
CA GLU A 109 8.04 6.03 -8.74
C GLU A 109 8.02 5.82 -7.22
N ILE A 110 7.56 6.83 -6.46
CA ILE A 110 7.42 6.75 -5.00
C ILE A 110 6.42 5.64 -4.62
N LEU A 111 5.23 5.63 -5.24
CA LEU A 111 4.20 4.65 -4.91
C LEU A 111 4.65 3.22 -5.22
N ARG A 112 5.36 2.99 -6.33
CA ARG A 112 5.92 1.68 -6.68
C ARG A 112 7.02 1.25 -5.70
N GLU A 113 7.93 2.15 -5.37
CA GLU A 113 9.01 1.89 -4.43
C GLU A 113 8.46 1.47 -3.07
N VAL A 114 7.50 2.23 -2.54
CA VAL A 114 6.83 1.98 -1.27
C VAL A 114 6.02 0.68 -1.32
N PHE A 115 5.23 0.47 -2.36
CA PHE A 115 4.42 -0.74 -2.53
C PHE A 115 5.27 -2.02 -2.64
N SER A 116 6.47 -1.92 -3.18
CA SER A 116 7.39 -3.06 -3.32
C SER A 116 8.04 -3.50 -2.00
N HIS A 117 7.94 -2.71 -0.93
CA HIS A 117 8.64 -2.99 0.32
C HIS A 117 7.83 -3.94 1.23
N PRO A 118 8.39 -5.08 1.67
CA PRO A 118 7.62 -6.13 2.35
C PRO A 118 7.06 -5.73 3.72
N ALA A 119 7.67 -4.75 4.40
CA ALA A 119 7.16 -4.25 5.67
C ALA A 119 6.06 -3.19 5.53
N VAL A 120 5.74 -2.74 4.31
CA VAL A 120 4.68 -1.75 4.08
C VAL A 120 3.34 -2.46 3.94
N GLU A 121 2.43 -2.20 4.86
CA GLU A 121 1.08 -2.80 4.85
C GLU A 121 0.02 -1.87 4.27
N GLY A 122 0.29 -0.57 4.22
CA GLY A 122 -0.61 0.35 3.54
C GLY A 122 -0.09 1.74 3.30
N ILE A 123 -0.71 2.36 2.29
CA ILE A 123 -0.44 3.71 1.84
C ILE A 123 -1.76 4.48 1.91
N ILE A 124 -1.73 5.62 2.59
CA ILE A 124 -2.85 6.55 2.70
C ILE A 124 -2.46 7.83 1.96
N MET A 125 -3.36 8.26 1.09
CA MET A 125 -3.26 9.49 0.33
C MET A 125 -4.48 10.37 0.59
N PHE A 126 -4.26 11.68 0.63
CA PHE A 126 -5.33 12.66 0.76
C PHE A 126 -5.75 13.20 -0.60
N VAL A 127 -7.06 13.17 -0.85
CA VAL A 127 -7.65 13.71 -2.08
C VAL A 127 -8.11 15.15 -1.89
N ASP A 128 -8.08 15.92 -2.98
CA ASP A 128 -8.58 17.29 -2.97
C ASP A 128 -10.10 17.35 -2.65
N LYS A 129 -10.51 18.44 -2.01
CA LYS A 129 -11.89 18.68 -1.55
C LYS A 129 -12.89 18.81 -2.70
N SER A 130 -12.43 19.06 -3.93
CA SER A 130 -13.31 19.22 -5.09
C SER A 130 -13.86 17.90 -5.65
N PHE A 131 -13.38 16.74 -5.17
CA PHE A 131 -13.76 15.40 -5.64
C PHE A 131 -13.63 15.21 -7.17
N LYS A 132 -12.79 16.02 -7.81
CA LYS A 132 -12.43 15.87 -9.22
C LYS A 132 -11.11 15.13 -9.29
N ASN A 133 -11.02 14.18 -10.22
CA ASN A 133 -9.74 13.50 -10.41
C ASN A 133 -8.68 14.50 -10.84
N THR A 134 -7.50 14.37 -10.25
CA THR A 134 -6.34 15.19 -10.60
C THR A 134 -5.40 14.35 -11.46
N PRO A 135 -4.44 14.97 -12.17
CA PRO A 135 -3.41 14.20 -12.88
C PRO A 135 -2.62 13.24 -11.97
N ALA A 136 -2.49 13.57 -10.68
CA ALA A 136 -1.93 12.67 -9.67
C ALA A 136 -2.89 11.52 -9.33
N GLY A 137 -4.19 11.79 -9.26
CA GLY A 137 -5.23 10.77 -9.10
C GLY A 137 -5.28 9.79 -10.28
N ASP A 138 -5.10 10.27 -11.52
CA ASP A 138 -5.01 9.40 -12.70
C ASP A 138 -3.84 8.40 -12.62
N VAL A 139 -2.71 8.80 -12.01
CA VAL A 139 -1.57 7.89 -11.75
C VAL A 139 -1.97 6.82 -10.74
N VAL A 140 -2.65 7.22 -9.66
CA VAL A 140 -3.11 6.28 -8.62
C VAL A 140 -4.11 5.29 -9.21
N ASP A 141 -5.08 5.75 -9.99
CA ASP A 141 -6.08 4.88 -10.63
C ASP A 141 -5.41 3.88 -11.59
N LYS A 142 -4.45 4.34 -12.41
CA LYS A 142 -3.63 3.48 -13.26
C LYS A 142 -2.90 2.41 -12.45
N LEU A 143 -2.24 2.78 -11.35
CA LEU A 143 -1.50 1.83 -10.51
C LEU A 143 -2.43 0.84 -9.82
N LEU A 144 -3.59 1.30 -9.34
CA LEU A 144 -4.59 0.42 -8.74
C LEU A 144 -5.16 -0.56 -9.76
N ASP A 145 -5.36 -0.14 -11.01
CA ASP A 145 -5.77 -1.05 -12.07
C ASP A 145 -4.68 -2.06 -12.44
N GLU A 146 -3.41 -1.65 -12.39
CA GLU A 146 -2.26 -2.55 -12.60
C GLU A 146 -2.04 -3.54 -11.44
N TRP A 147 -2.23 -3.11 -10.19
CA TRP A 147 -2.02 -3.93 -8.99
C TRP A 147 -3.23 -4.77 -8.59
N LYS A 148 -4.35 -4.65 -9.31
CA LYS A 148 -5.46 -5.58 -9.17
C LYS A 148 -5.11 -6.90 -9.83
N PHE A 149 -5.18 -7.98 -9.06
CA PHE A 149 -5.19 -9.31 -9.63
C PHE A 149 -6.58 -9.57 -10.25
N GLY A 150 -6.66 -9.60 -11.57
CA GLY A 150 -7.88 -9.97 -12.28
C GLY A 150 -8.18 -11.47 -12.22
N THR A 151 -9.31 -11.89 -12.78
CA THR A 151 -9.57 -13.31 -13.01
C THR A 151 -8.53 -13.86 -13.98
N GLN A 152 -7.75 -14.85 -13.54
CA GLN A 152 -6.80 -15.54 -14.40
C GLN A 152 -7.29 -16.96 -14.66
N GLU A 153 -7.47 -17.29 -15.93
CA GLU A 153 -7.83 -18.62 -16.39
C GLU A 153 -6.57 -19.34 -16.86
N THR A 154 -6.38 -20.57 -16.39
CA THR A 154 -5.25 -21.42 -16.78
C THR A 154 -5.74 -22.84 -16.99
N THR A 155 -5.05 -23.58 -17.84
CA THR A 155 -5.32 -25.01 -18.08
C THR A 155 -4.23 -25.83 -17.39
N THR A 156 -4.61 -27.01 -16.90
CA THR A 156 -3.67 -27.95 -16.31
C THR A 156 -2.82 -28.61 -17.39
N ASP A 157 -1.59 -28.98 -17.04
CA ASP A 157 -0.75 -29.84 -17.86
C ASP A 157 -1.24 -31.31 -17.88
N ASP A 158 -0.52 -32.16 -18.61
CA ASP A 158 -0.84 -33.59 -18.75
C ASP A 158 -0.78 -34.35 -17.41
N GLU A 159 -0.15 -33.78 -16.38
CA GLU A 159 -0.05 -34.34 -15.02
C GLU A 159 -1.11 -33.74 -14.06
N GLY A 160 -1.95 -32.81 -14.54
CA GLY A 160 -2.99 -32.17 -13.75
C GLY A 160 -2.51 -31.01 -12.88
N PHE A 161 -1.35 -30.42 -13.20
CA PHE A 161 -0.77 -29.28 -12.49
C PHE A 161 -0.90 -27.97 -13.28
N THR A 162 -0.94 -26.87 -12.55
CA THR A 162 -0.79 -25.54 -13.13
C THR A 162 -0.07 -24.62 -12.16
N ASN A 163 0.74 -23.70 -12.70
CA ASN A 163 1.49 -22.73 -11.94
C ASN A 163 0.91 -21.33 -12.18
N ILE A 164 0.61 -20.64 -11.09
CA ILE A 164 0.06 -19.29 -11.10
C ILE A 164 0.78 -18.46 -10.05
N SER A 165 1.10 -17.22 -10.39
CA SER A 165 1.68 -16.24 -9.47
C SER A 165 0.62 -15.20 -9.15
N VAL A 166 0.26 -15.10 -7.87
CA VAL A 166 -0.80 -14.21 -7.36
C VAL A 166 -0.24 -13.35 -6.23
N PHE A 167 -0.88 -12.21 -5.95
CA PHE A 167 -0.53 -11.39 -4.78
C PHE A 167 -0.93 -12.10 -3.47
N HIS A 168 -0.45 -11.61 -2.33
CA HIS A 168 -0.96 -12.10 -1.03
C HIS A 168 -2.40 -11.65 -0.85
N GLY A 169 -3.27 -12.57 -0.43
CA GLY A 169 -4.70 -12.29 -0.34
C GLY A 169 -5.57 -13.52 -0.22
N ASP A 170 -6.86 -13.28 -0.17
CA ASP A 170 -7.90 -14.30 -0.16
C ASP A 170 -8.45 -14.47 -1.59
N TYR A 171 -8.39 -15.69 -2.12
CA TYR A 171 -8.77 -16.04 -3.48
C TYR A 171 -9.84 -17.11 -3.49
N GLU A 172 -10.77 -17.00 -4.44
CA GLU A 172 -11.69 -18.07 -4.81
C GLU A 172 -11.19 -18.71 -6.10
N ILE A 173 -10.89 -20.01 -6.05
CA ILE A 173 -10.42 -20.78 -7.19
C ILE A 173 -11.56 -21.69 -7.64
N THR A 174 -11.93 -21.58 -8.92
CA THR A 174 -12.91 -22.47 -9.54
C THR A 174 -12.22 -23.38 -10.53
N VAL A 175 -12.32 -24.68 -10.30
CA VAL A 175 -11.82 -25.73 -11.19
C VAL A 175 -12.98 -26.24 -12.03
N GLN A 176 -12.87 -26.17 -13.36
CA GLN A 176 -13.87 -26.68 -14.28
C GLN A 176 -13.35 -27.90 -15.04
N ASN A 177 -14.11 -28.98 -15.04
CA ASN A 177 -13.82 -30.18 -15.82
C ASN A 177 -14.65 -30.14 -17.11
N HIS A 178 -14.00 -29.90 -18.25
CA HIS A 178 -14.67 -29.79 -19.55
C HIS A 178 -15.25 -31.12 -20.08
N ILE A 179 -14.81 -32.28 -19.56
CA ILE A 179 -15.28 -33.60 -20.00
C ILE A 179 -16.62 -33.95 -19.32
N THR A 180 -16.72 -33.70 -18.03
CA THR A 180 -17.92 -34.00 -17.22
C THR A 180 -18.84 -32.79 -17.05
N ASN A 181 -18.43 -31.62 -17.54
CA ASN A 181 -19.07 -30.33 -17.35
C ASN A 181 -19.38 -30.01 -15.87
N SER A 182 -18.53 -30.51 -14.98
CA SER A 182 -18.61 -30.28 -13.53
C SER A 182 -17.65 -29.18 -13.12
N SER A 183 -17.97 -28.48 -12.04
CA SER A 183 -17.07 -27.50 -11.43
C SER A 183 -17.00 -27.68 -9.92
N ALA A 184 -15.86 -27.32 -9.36
CA ALA A 184 -15.63 -27.27 -7.91
C ALA A 184 -14.98 -25.93 -7.57
N THR A 185 -15.37 -25.35 -6.44
CA THR A 185 -14.86 -24.06 -5.97
C THR A 185 -14.21 -24.23 -4.62
N LEU A 186 -13.05 -23.60 -4.42
CA LEU A 186 -12.26 -23.66 -3.20
C LEU A 186 -11.73 -22.27 -2.84
N ASN A 187 -11.66 -21.99 -1.54
CA ASN A 187 -11.09 -20.76 -1.03
C ASN A 187 -9.63 -21.00 -0.65
N LEU A 188 -8.74 -20.12 -1.11
CA LEU A 188 -7.32 -20.17 -0.84
C LEU A 188 -6.85 -18.84 -0.28
N ARG A 189 -6.18 -18.88 0.87
CA ARG A 189 -5.48 -17.73 1.44
C ARG A 189 -3.99 -17.86 1.15
N VAL A 190 -3.41 -16.87 0.48
CA VAL A 190 -1.98 -16.81 0.16
C VAL A 190 -1.31 -15.79 1.09
N THR A 191 -0.29 -16.23 1.83
CA THR A 191 0.43 -15.40 2.82
C THR A 191 1.95 -15.53 2.66
N GLN A 192 2.72 -14.61 3.24
CA GLN A 192 4.19 -14.66 3.23
C GLN A 192 4.75 -15.94 3.88
N ASP A 193 4.05 -16.49 4.86
CA ASP A 193 4.54 -17.61 5.68
C ASP A 193 4.29 -18.99 5.03
N GLU A 194 3.42 -19.07 4.03
CA GLU A 194 3.08 -20.30 3.31
C GLU A 194 3.20 -20.12 1.78
N PRO A 195 4.43 -20.11 1.22
CA PRO A 195 4.68 -19.80 -0.19
C PRO A 195 4.26 -20.92 -1.17
N GLN A 196 3.84 -22.09 -0.67
CA GLN A 196 3.38 -23.22 -1.49
C GLN A 196 2.17 -23.89 -0.85
N THR A 197 0.96 -23.55 -1.31
CA THR A 197 -0.24 -24.31 -0.96
C THR A 197 -0.52 -25.33 -2.07
N ILE A 198 -0.37 -26.62 -1.77
CA ILE A 198 -0.86 -27.69 -2.63
C ILE A 198 -2.31 -27.91 -2.26
N VAL A 199 -3.23 -27.43 -3.09
CA VAL A 199 -4.64 -27.78 -2.95
C VAL A 199 -4.82 -29.19 -3.50
N GLN A 200 -5.09 -30.16 -2.64
CA GLN A 200 -5.45 -31.52 -3.04
C GLN A 200 -6.96 -31.66 -2.96
N ASP A 201 -7.60 -31.56 -4.12
CA ASP A 201 -8.65 -32.50 -4.54
C ASP A 201 -8.94 -32.23 -6.03
N ILE A 202 -8.75 -33.29 -6.84
CA ILE A 202 -8.99 -33.39 -8.30
C ILE A 202 -7.99 -32.64 -9.21
N CYS A 203 -7.33 -31.56 -8.76
CA CYS A 203 -6.26 -30.89 -9.51
C CYS A 203 -5.19 -30.37 -8.53
N LYS A 204 -3.92 -30.70 -8.75
CA LYS A 204 -2.83 -30.25 -7.85
C LYS A 204 -2.32 -28.91 -8.35
N ILE A 205 -2.71 -27.82 -7.69
CA ILE A 205 -2.20 -26.48 -8.01
C ILE A 205 -0.88 -26.28 -7.28
N ARG A 206 0.16 -25.81 -7.98
CA ARG A 206 1.45 -25.48 -7.38
C ARG A 206 1.73 -23.99 -7.61
N ILE A 207 1.75 -23.21 -6.56
CA ILE A 207 2.07 -21.78 -6.65
C ILE A 207 3.58 -21.61 -6.61
N ILE A 208 4.12 -20.82 -7.54
CA ILE A 208 5.52 -20.40 -7.55
C ILE A 208 5.50 -18.87 -7.36
N LEU A 209 6.01 -18.42 -6.22
CA LEU A 209 6.30 -17.01 -5.95
C LEU A 209 7.58 -16.58 -6.64
#